data_AF-A0A5D0UPF9-F1
#
_entry.id   AF-A0A5D0UPF9-F1
#
_cell.length_a   1.000
_cell.length_b   1.000
_cell.length_c   1.000
_cell.angle_alpha   90.00
_cell.angle_beta   90.00
_cell.angle_gamma   90.00
#
_symmetry.space_group_name_H-M   'P 1'
#
loop_
_entity.id
_entity.type
_entity.pdbx_description
1 polymer ?
#
loop_
_entity_poly.entity_id
_entity_poly.type
_entity_poly.pdbx_seq_one_letter_code
_entity_poly.pdbx_strand_id
1 'polypeptide(L)'
;ADIAFDHKGRLLVLEIFANGLLSGDPTGALIRVERDGSRTELARDGLVTPTGLAVDRDGTIYISNKGTMVGQGEVLRLRVSH
;
A
#
# COMPACT_ATOMS: atom_id res chain seq x y z
N ALA A 1 -3.90 7.60 6.28
CA ALA A 1 -2.98 8.26 5.33
C ALA A 1 -2.65 7.25 4.23
N ASP A 2 -2.60 7.68 2.99
CA ASP A 2 -2.25 6.89 1.78
C ASP A 2 -0.74 6.94 1.46
N ILE A 3 0.02 7.71 2.24
CA ILE A 3 1.47 7.73 2.24
C ILE A 3 2.04 7.59 3.66
N ALA A 4 3.25 7.02 3.76
CA ALA A 4 4.02 6.93 5.01
C ALA A 4 5.53 6.89 4.70
N PHE A 5 6.38 7.10 5.71
CA PHE A 5 7.80 6.80 5.60
C PHE A 5 8.11 5.49 6.33
N ASP A 6 8.98 4.66 5.74
CA ASP A 6 9.57 3.54 6.47
C ASP A 6 10.68 4.02 7.42
N HIS A 7 11.20 3.10 8.23
CA HIS A 7 12.23 3.40 9.21
C HIS A 7 13.58 3.85 8.59
N LYS A 8 13.79 3.66 7.28
CA LYS A 8 14.97 4.14 6.53
C LYS A 8 14.72 5.53 5.91
N GLY A 9 13.54 6.10 6.12
CA GLY A 9 13.12 7.38 5.55
C GLY A 9 12.80 7.30 4.06
N ARG A 10 12.45 6.12 3.55
CA ARG A 10 11.95 5.93 2.18
C ARG A 10 10.44 6.10 2.16
N LEU A 11 9.91 6.69 1.10
CA LEU A 11 8.49 6.96 0.99
C LEU A 11 7.75 5.70 0.56
N LEU A 12 6.63 5.42 1.22
CA LEU A 12 5.65 4.42 0.84
C LEU A 12 4.42 5.14 0.31
N VAL A 13 3.94 4.71 -0.85
CA VAL A 13 2.74 5.24 -1.52
C VAL A 13 1.79 4.07 -1.75
N LEU A 14 0.55 4.22 -1.28
CA LEU A 14 -0.51 3.25 -1.49
C LEU A 14 -1.40 3.73 -2.64
N GLU A 15 -1.42 2.95 -3.71
CA GLU A 15 -2.28 3.18 -4.86
C GLU A 15 -3.62 2.45 -4.64
N ILE A 16 -4.73 3.19 -4.69
CA ILE A 16 -6.08 2.61 -4.60
C ILE A 16 -6.43 1.75 -5.82
N PHE A 17 -5.99 2.19 -7.01
CA PHE A 17 -6.17 1.51 -8.30
C PHE A 17 -4.86 1.63 -9.10
N ALA A 18 -4.04 0.57 -9.10
CA ALA A 18 -2.72 0.55 -9.71
C ALA A 18 -2.77 0.74 -11.25
N ASN A 19 -3.88 0.33 -11.87
CA ASN A 19 -4.12 0.47 -13.30
C ASN A 19 -4.93 1.74 -13.65
N GLY A 20 -5.13 2.62 -12.68
CA GLY A 20 -5.85 3.88 -12.82
C GLY A 20 -7.35 3.77 -12.52
N LEU A 21 -7.93 4.88 -12.06
CA LEU A 21 -9.31 4.97 -11.56
C LEU A 21 -10.38 4.54 -12.57
N LEU A 22 -10.15 4.79 -13.86
CA LEU A 22 -11.12 4.49 -14.93
C LEU A 22 -10.97 3.08 -15.51
N SER A 23 -10.00 2.28 -15.06
CA SER A 23 -9.76 0.93 -15.58
C SER A 23 -10.87 -0.07 -15.20
N GLY A 24 -11.63 0.23 -14.15
CA GLY A 24 -12.56 -0.73 -13.54
C GLY A 24 -11.88 -1.86 -12.78
N ASP A 25 -10.53 -1.89 -12.73
CA ASP A 25 -9.76 -2.88 -12.01
C ASP A 25 -9.55 -2.40 -10.56
N PRO A 26 -10.06 -3.14 -9.56
CA PRO A 26 -9.94 -2.76 -8.16
C PRO A 26 -8.55 -3.03 -7.56
N THR A 27 -7.61 -3.56 -8.34
CA THR A 27 -6.26 -3.90 -7.88
C THR A 27 -5.51 -2.66 -7.39
N GLY A 28 -5.10 -2.68 -6.12
CA GLY A 28 -4.21 -1.66 -5.55
C GLY A 28 -2.73 -2.08 -5.63
N ALA A 29 -1.83 -1.18 -5.22
CA ALA A 29 -0.41 -1.48 -5.10
C ALA A 29 0.24 -0.70 -3.95
N LEU A 30 1.26 -1.29 -3.33
CA LEU A 30 2.15 -0.60 -2.40
C LEU A 30 3.48 -0.34 -3.10
N ILE A 31 3.81 0.94 -3.29
CA ILE A 31 5.01 1.39 -3.97
C ILE A 31 5.97 1.99 -2.95
N ARG A 32 7.24 1.61 -3.02
CA ARG A 32 8.33 2.30 -2.34
C ARG A 32 9.00 3.26 -3.31
N VAL A 33 9.26 4.47 -2.85
CA VAL A 33 10.00 5.50 -3.58
C VAL A 33 11.28 5.80 -2.81
N GLU A 34 12.41 5.61 -3.49
CA GLU A 34 13.75 5.91 -2.97
C GLU A 34 14.05 7.42 -3.06
N ARG A 35 15.15 7.86 -2.45
CA ARG A 35 15.53 9.29 -2.40
C ARG A 35 15.85 9.89 -3.78
N ASP A 36 16.27 9.05 -4.73
CA ASP A 36 16.53 9.42 -6.11
C ASP A 36 15.26 9.40 -6.99
N GLY A 37 14.10 9.07 -6.40
CA GLY A 37 12.82 8.97 -7.10
C GLY A 37 12.56 7.62 -7.77
N SER A 38 13.52 6.67 -7.72
CA SER A 38 13.29 5.31 -8.23
C SER A 38 12.18 4.62 -7.44
N ARG A 39 11.41 3.76 -8.13
CA ARG A 39 10.20 3.13 -7.59
C ARG A 39 10.34 1.61 -7.58
N THR A 40 9.86 0.99 -6.51
CA THR A 40 9.78 -0.47 -6.39
C THR A 40 8.39 -0.85 -5.92
N GLU A 41 7.70 -1.73 -6.64
CA GLU A 41 6.46 -2.34 -6.17
C GLU A 41 6.79 -3.37 -5.07
N LEU A 42 6.26 -3.16 -3.87
CA LEU A 42 6.47 -4.06 -2.73
C LEU A 42 5.36 -5.11 -2.60
N ALA A 43 4.14 -4.75 -3.01
CA ALA A 43 2.98 -5.63 -2.96
C ALA A 43 1.92 -5.18 -3.97
N ARG A 44 1.22 -6.18 -4.51
CA ARG A 44 0.07 -6.05 -5.41
C ARG A 44 -0.96 -7.13 -5.11
N ASP A 45 -0.48 -8.36 -4.96
CA ASP A 45 -1.33 -9.51 -4.66
C ASP A 45 -2.12 -9.31 -3.37
N GLY A 46 -3.45 -9.49 -3.46
CA GLY A 46 -4.37 -9.34 -2.34
C GLY A 46 -4.78 -7.89 -2.02
N LEU A 47 -4.20 -6.88 -2.67
CA LEU A 47 -4.63 -5.49 -2.52
C LEU A 47 -5.82 -5.19 -3.45
N VAL A 48 -6.97 -4.92 -2.84
CA VAL A 48 -8.23 -4.63 -3.52
C VAL A 48 -8.80 -3.36 -2.88
N THR A 49 -8.83 -2.27 -3.63
CA THR A 49 -9.25 -0.93 -3.17
C THR A 49 -8.71 -0.53 -1.79
N PRO A 50 -7.38 -0.59 -1.57
CA PRO A 50 -6.81 -0.21 -0.29
C PRO A 50 -6.89 1.32 -0.10
N THR A 51 -7.10 1.76 1.15
CA THR A 51 -7.45 3.17 1.45
C THR A 51 -6.53 3.84 2.47
N GLY A 52 -5.66 3.07 3.13
CA GLY A 52 -4.69 3.66 4.04
C GLY A 52 -3.63 2.66 4.49
N LEU A 53 -2.49 3.20 4.91
CA LEU A 53 -1.41 2.43 5.50
C LEU A 53 -0.90 3.05 6.80
N ALA A 54 -0.26 2.23 7.62
CA ALA A 54 0.56 2.62 8.75
C ALA A 54 1.79 1.71 8.85
N VAL A 55 2.90 2.25 9.38
CA VAL A 55 4.15 1.50 9.58
C VAL A 55 4.42 1.45 11.08
N ASP A 56 4.61 0.24 11.61
CA ASP A 56 5.00 0.03 13.00
C ASP A 56 6.50 0.22 13.19
N ARG A 57 6.94 0.36 14.44
CA ARG A 57 8.34 0.56 14.83
C ARG A 57 9.27 -0.56 14.37
N ASP A 58 8.77 -1.77 14.22
CA ASP A 58 9.54 -2.93 13.72
C ASP A 58 9.61 -2.99 12.18
N GLY A 59 8.99 -2.04 11.48
CA GLY A 59 8.91 -2.00 10.03
C GLY A 59 7.73 -2.77 9.42
N THR A 60 6.87 -3.39 10.25
CA THR A 60 5.64 -4.03 9.78
C THR A 60 4.69 -2.99 9.19
N ILE A 61 4.12 -3.29 8.03
CA ILE A 61 3.17 -2.41 7.34
C ILE A 61 1.77 -2.96 7.53
N TYR A 62 0.85 -2.11 7.97
CA TYR A 62 -0.58 -2.40 8.06
C TYR A 62 -1.31 -1.64 6.97
N ILE A 63 -2.21 -2.32 6.24
CA ILE A 63 -2.98 -1.73 5.13
C ILE A 63 -4.45 -1.95 5.40
N SER A 64 -5.25 -0.88 5.35
CA SER A 64 -6.71 -0.98 5.25
C SER A 64 -7.07 -1.34 3.81
N ASN A 65 -7.61 -2.54 3.62
CA ASN A 65 -7.94 -3.12 2.33
C ASN A 65 -9.47 -3.22 2.15
N LYS A 66 -9.94 -3.30 0.91
CA LYS A 66 -11.37 -3.35 0.54
C LYS A 66 -12.16 -2.20 1.17
N GLY A 67 -11.53 -1.04 1.33
CA GLY A 67 -12.09 0.08 2.09
C GLY A 67 -13.31 0.74 1.43
N THR A 68 -13.53 0.46 0.15
CA THR A 68 -14.71 0.91 -0.61
C THR A 68 -15.84 -0.12 -0.65
N MET A 69 -15.66 -1.30 -0.02
CA MET A 69 -16.58 -2.43 -0.09
C MET A 69 -17.30 -2.64 1.26
N VAL A 70 -18.62 -2.41 1.26
CA VAL A 70 -19.46 -2.54 2.47
C VAL A 70 -19.36 -3.95 3.05
N GLY A 71 -18.99 -4.04 4.33
CA GLY A 71 -18.91 -5.30 5.08
C GLY A 71 -17.73 -6.21 4.73
N GLN A 72 -16.83 -5.79 3.84
CA GLN A 72 -15.68 -6.59 3.39
C GLN A 72 -14.32 -6.01 3.75
N GLY A 73 -14.30 -4.82 4.39
CA GLY A 73 -13.07 -4.17 4.82
C GLY A 73 -12.24 -5.08 5.73
N GLU A 74 -10.93 -5.05 5.53
CA GLU A 74 -9.97 -5.84 6.32
C GLU A 74 -8.69 -5.06 6.57
N VAL A 75 -7.92 -5.47 7.58
CA VAL A 75 -6.57 -4.96 7.82
C VAL A 75 -5.58 -6.05 7.48
N LEU A 76 -4.77 -5.82 6.45
CA LEU A 76 -3.67 -6.71 6.08
C LEU A 76 -2.42 -6.32 6.84
N ARG A 77 -1.63 -7.33 7.21
CA ARG A 77 -0.29 -7.17 7.79
C ARG A 77 0.75 -7.67 6.79
N LEU A 78 1.64 -6.79 6.35
CA LEU A 78 2.71 -7.11 5.42
C LEU A 78 4.07 -6.98 6.10
N ARG A 79 4.90 -8.03 5.94
CA ARG A 79 6.32 -8.00 6.25
C ARG A 79 7.09 -8.01 4.96
N VAL A 80 7.83 -6.95 4.69
CA VAL A 80 8.65 -6.83 3.50
C VAL A 80 10.01 -7.44 3.84
N SER A 81 10.35 -8.56 3.21
CA SER A 81 11.67 -9.17 3.31
C SER A 81 12.72 -8.20 2.80
N HIS A 82 13.85 -8.07 3.52
CA HIS A 82 14.99 -7.26 3.08
C HIS A 82 15.67 -7.84 1.84
#